data_AF-A0A962VH37-F1
#
_entry.id   AF-A0A962VH37-F1
#
_cell.length_a   1.000
_cell.length_b   1.000
_cell.length_c   1.000
_cell.angle_alpha   90.00
_cell.angle_beta   90.00
_cell.angle_gamma   90.00
#
_symmetry.space_group_name_H-M   'P 1'
#
loop_
_entity.id
_entity.type
_entity.pdbx_description
1 polymer ?
#
loop_
_entity_poly.entity_id
_entity_poly.type
_entity_poly.pdbx_seq_one_letter_code
_entity_poly.pdbx_strand_id
1 'polypeptide(L)'
;MARFDRQTLVNKFQDMKQHRIPIVGGGAGTGLSAKCEEQGGIDLIVIYNSGRFRMAGRGSLSGLLAYGNANDIVREMGHEILPVATHTPVLAGV
;
A
#
# COMPACT_ATOMS: atom_id res chain seq x y z
N MET A 1 -7.81 14.63 -1.30
CA MET A 1 -7.06 13.37 -1.45
C MET A 1 -6.06 13.57 -2.57
N ALA A 2 -4.80 13.17 -2.38
CA ALA A 2 -3.81 13.31 -3.45
C ALA A 2 -4.21 12.49 -4.68
N ARG A 3 -4.07 13.10 -5.85
CA ARG A 3 -4.38 12.50 -7.13
C ARG A 3 -3.07 12.37 -7.88
N PHE A 4 -2.70 11.15 -8.25
CA PHE A 4 -1.48 10.89 -8.99
C PHE A 4 -1.84 10.55 -10.42
N ASP A 5 -1.15 11.20 -11.36
CA ASP A 5 -1.17 10.77 -12.74
C ASP A 5 -0.22 9.56 -12.91
N ARG A 6 -0.67 8.53 -13.62
CA ARG A 6 0.09 7.30 -13.83
C ARG A 6 1.40 7.59 -14.56
N GLN A 7 1.37 8.42 -15.59
CA GLN A 7 2.57 8.68 -16.40
C GLN A 7 3.62 9.40 -15.57
N THR A 8 3.20 10.33 -14.72
CA THR A 8 4.08 11.02 -13.75
C THR A 8 4.78 10.04 -12.81
N LEU A 9 4.04 9.10 -12.20
CA LEU A 9 4.62 8.08 -11.32
C LEU A 9 5.61 7.17 -12.07
N VAL A 10 5.23 6.69 -13.25
CA VAL A 10 6.09 5.83 -14.07
C VAL A 10 7.36 6.56 -14.47
N ASN A 11 7.27 7.83 -14.86
CA ASN A 11 8.44 8.65 -15.21
C ASN A 11 9.37 8.81 -14.01
N LYS A 12 8.84 9.12 -12.82
CA LYS A 12 9.62 9.16 -11.56
C LYS A 12 10.38 7.85 -11.34
N PHE A 13 9.71 6.71 -11.45
CA PHE A 13 10.33 5.41 -11.22
C PHE A 13 11.36 5.03 -12.30
N GLN A 14 11.13 5.38 -13.58
CA GLN A 14 12.14 5.18 -14.63
C GLN A 14 13.38 6.03 -14.38
N ASP A 15 13.22 7.27 -13.94
CA ASP A 15 14.33 8.15 -13.57
C ASP A 15 15.15 7.58 -12.40
N MET A 16 14.49 7.12 -11.32
CA MET A 16 15.16 6.44 -10.21
C MET A 16 15.98 5.24 -10.68
N LYS A 17 15.39 4.40 -11.54
CA LYS A 17 16.07 3.25 -12.14
C LYS A 17 17.30 3.66 -12.96
N GLN A 18 17.21 4.72 -13.77
CA GLN A 18 18.34 5.24 -14.56
C GLN A 18 19.49 5.68 -13.65
N HIS A 19 19.17 6.29 -12.51
CA HIS A 19 20.11 6.70 -11.48
C HIS A 19 20.55 5.58 -10.54
N ARG A 20 20.11 4.33 -10.78
CA ARG A 20 20.39 3.15 -9.92
C ARG A 20 19.93 3.33 -8.48
N ILE A 21 18.88 4.11 -8.26
CA ILE A 21 18.20 4.25 -6.98
C ILE A 21 17.12 3.16 -6.91
N PRO A 22 17.10 2.31 -5.85
CA PRO A 22 16.08 1.28 -5.72
C PRO A 22 14.70 1.91 -5.54
N ILE A 23 13.69 1.28 -6.13
CA ILE A 23 12.28 1.63 -5.90
C ILE A 23 11.75 0.67 -4.84
N VAL A 24 11.22 1.21 -3.75
CA VAL A 24 10.78 0.42 -2.59
C VAL A 24 9.26 0.51 -2.43
N GLY A 25 8.60 -0.65 -2.57
CA GLY A 25 7.17 -0.81 -2.31
C GLY A 25 6.90 -1.48 -0.96
N GLY A 26 5.93 -0.94 -0.21
CA GLY A 26 5.51 -1.46 1.10
C GLY A 26 4.11 -2.04 1.10
N GLY A 27 3.83 -2.87 2.10
CA GLY A 27 2.53 -3.48 2.29
C GLY A 27 1.91 -3.05 3.62
N ALA A 28 0.97 -2.09 3.59
CA ALA A 28 0.36 -1.57 4.80
C ALA A 28 -0.91 -2.36 5.19
N GLY A 29 -0.91 -2.88 6.41
CA GLY A 29 -2.08 -3.54 7.01
C GLY A 29 -2.93 -2.66 7.93
N THR A 30 -2.42 -1.48 8.30
CA THR A 30 -3.10 -0.48 9.13
C THR A 30 -2.75 0.93 8.66
N GLY A 31 -3.53 1.94 9.08
CA GLY A 31 -3.18 3.34 8.86
C GLY A 31 -1.86 3.76 9.53
N LEU A 32 -1.51 3.20 10.69
CA LEU A 32 -0.23 3.47 11.35
C LEU A 32 0.95 2.97 10.49
N SER A 33 0.85 1.75 9.95
CA SER A 33 1.86 1.21 9.04
C SER A 33 2.04 2.13 7.84
N ALA A 34 0.96 2.54 7.17
CA ALA A 34 1.02 3.43 6.02
C ALA A 34 1.64 4.79 6.34
N LYS A 35 1.29 5.38 7.50
CA LYS A 35 1.87 6.64 7.97
C LYS A 35 3.37 6.54 8.21
N CYS A 36 3.83 5.45 8.85
CA CYS A 36 5.24 5.21 9.08
C CYS A 36 6.00 4.94 7.77
N GLU A 37 5.41 4.19 6.84
CA GLU A 37 5.98 3.95 5.51
C GLU A 37 6.15 5.26 4.72
N GLU A 38 5.13 6.13 4.69
CA GLU A 38 5.20 7.46 4.06
C GLU A 38 6.27 8.34 4.72
N GLN A 39 6.33 8.37 6.06
CA GLN A 39 7.38 9.10 6.79
C GLN A 39 8.79 8.53 6.55
N GLY A 40 8.88 7.25 6.21
CA GLY A 40 10.12 6.58 5.83
C GLY A 40 10.55 6.84 4.38
N GLY A 41 9.77 7.60 3.60
CA GLY A 41 10.09 7.92 2.21
C GLY A 41 9.86 6.77 1.24
N ILE A 42 8.90 5.89 1.52
CA ILE A 42 8.54 4.79 0.62
C ILE A 42 8.04 5.32 -0.75
N ASP A 43 8.25 4.55 -1.81
CA ASP A 43 7.86 5.00 -3.16
C ASP A 43 6.40 4.73 -3.48
N LEU A 44 5.86 3.64 -2.96
CA LEU A 44 4.48 3.21 -3.15
C LEU A 44 4.04 2.25 -2.03
N ILE A 45 2.75 2.28 -1.74
CA ILE A 45 2.12 1.42 -0.72
C ILE A 45 1.08 0.54 -1.42
N VAL A 46 1.02 -0.74 -1.05
CA VAL A 46 -0.04 -1.67 -1.48
C VAL A 46 -0.83 -2.13 -0.27
N ILE A 47 -2.16 -2.15 -0.38
CA ILE A 47 -3.07 -2.53 0.70
C ILE A 47 -3.94 -3.72 0.26
N TYR A 48 -4.12 -4.70 1.15
CA TYR A 48 -4.93 -5.91 0.91
C TYR A 48 -5.18 -6.67 2.22
N ASN A 49 -6.11 -7.62 2.18
CA ASN A 49 -6.57 -8.38 3.36
C ASN A 49 -5.44 -9.10 4.13
N SER A 50 -4.47 -9.73 3.45
CA SER A 50 -3.33 -10.36 4.14
C SER A 50 -2.51 -9.34 4.95
N GLY A 51 -2.45 -8.07 4.53
CA GLY A 51 -1.86 -6.99 5.33
C GLY A 51 -2.59 -6.83 6.66
N ARG A 52 -3.92 -6.67 6.63
CA ARG A 52 -4.76 -6.59 7.83
C ARG A 52 -4.62 -7.83 8.72
N PHE A 53 -4.61 -9.02 8.13
CA PHE A 53 -4.46 -10.28 8.86
C PHE A 53 -3.09 -10.43 9.53
N ARG A 54 -2.01 -10.02 8.86
CA ARG A 54 -0.67 -9.95 9.48
C ARG A 54 -0.67 -9.05 10.70
N MET A 55 -1.29 -7.87 10.60
CA MET A 55 -1.39 -6.92 11.70
C MET A 55 -2.29 -7.40 12.84
N ALA A 56 -3.15 -8.39 12.59
CA ALA A 56 -3.92 -9.11 13.60
C ALA A 56 -3.19 -10.35 14.17
N GLY A 57 -1.92 -10.57 13.84
CA GLY A 57 -1.14 -11.72 14.29
C GLY A 57 -1.52 -13.03 13.61
N ARG A 58 -1.93 -12.99 12.34
CA ARG A 58 -2.22 -14.20 11.53
C ARG A 58 -1.21 -14.35 10.40
N GLY A 59 -1.04 -15.58 9.91
CA GLY A 59 -0.14 -15.88 8.80
C GLY A 59 -0.63 -15.26 7.49
N SER A 60 0.30 -14.90 6.60
CA SER A 60 0.00 -14.23 5.32
C SER A 60 -1.00 -14.99 4.44
N LEU A 61 -0.96 -16.33 4.49
CA LEU A 61 -1.85 -17.19 3.69
C LEU A 61 -3.32 -17.13 4.14
N SER A 62 -3.60 -16.55 5.31
CA SER A 62 -4.98 -16.34 5.78
C SER A 62 -5.81 -15.50 4.78
N GLY A 63 -5.16 -14.63 4.00
CA GLY A 63 -5.83 -13.83 2.96
C GLY A 63 -6.32 -14.62 1.75
N LEU A 64 -5.90 -15.88 1.60
CA LEU A 64 -6.32 -16.76 0.51
C LEU A 64 -7.44 -17.73 0.92
N LEU A 65 -7.80 -17.76 2.21
CA LEU A 65 -8.80 -18.68 2.76
C LEU A 65 -10.16 -17.99 2.90
N ALA A 66 -11.20 -18.79 3.15
CA ALA A 66 -12.59 -18.33 3.28
C ALA A 66 -12.87 -17.63 4.63
N TYR A 67 -12.03 -16.67 5.02
CA TYR A 67 -12.16 -15.89 6.26
C TYR A 67 -12.77 -14.50 6.05
N GLY A 68 -13.04 -14.12 4.79
CA GLY A 68 -13.70 -12.89 4.42
C GLY A 68 -13.51 -12.58 2.93
N ASN A 69 -14.32 -11.66 2.40
CA ASN A 69 -14.18 -11.19 1.02
C ASN A 69 -13.02 -10.18 0.93
N ALA A 70 -11.99 -10.52 0.14
CA ALA A 70 -10.80 -9.69 -0.03
C ALA A 70 -11.11 -8.29 -0.59
N ASN A 71 -12.03 -8.20 -1.56
CA ASN A 71 -12.38 -6.94 -2.23
C ASN A 71 -13.21 -6.01 -1.34
N ASP A 72 -14.04 -6.56 -0.47
CA ASP A 72 -14.76 -5.77 0.53
C ASP A 72 -13.77 -5.26 1.60
N ILE A 73 -12.89 -6.14 2.09
CA ILE A 73 -11.87 -5.77 3.09
C ILE A 73 -10.93 -4.68 2.57
N VAL A 74 -10.43 -4.77 1.34
CA VAL A 74 -9.51 -3.74 0.81
C VAL A 74 -10.21 -2.39 0.63
N ARG A 75 -11.51 -2.40 0.27
CA ARG A 75 -12.34 -1.19 0.22
C ARG A 75 -12.49 -0.58 1.62
N GLU A 76 -12.76 -1.38 2.65
CA GLU A 76 -12.81 -0.92 4.04
C GLU A 76 -11.47 -0.34 4.51
N MET A 77 -10.36 -1.03 4.22
CA MET A 77 -9.00 -0.56 4.55
C MET A 77 -8.68 0.81 3.92
N GLY A 78 -9.27 1.12 2.76
CA GLY A 78 -9.14 2.43 2.12
C GLY A 78 -9.54 3.59 3.05
N HIS A 79 -10.58 3.40 3.88
CA HIS A 79 -11.01 4.42 4.84
C HIS A 79 -9.99 4.69 5.96
N GLU A 80 -9.17 3.69 6.31
CA GLU A 80 -8.15 3.79 7.35
C GLU A 80 -6.82 4.36 6.82
N ILE A 81 -6.52 4.12 5.54
CA ILE A 81 -5.20 4.34 4.97
C ILE A 81 -5.11 5.61 4.13
N LEU A 82 -6.09 5.85 3.25
CA LEU A 82 -6.06 7.00 2.33
C LEU A 82 -6.05 8.38 3.02
N PRO A 83 -6.65 8.57 4.22
CA PRO A 83 -6.54 9.84 4.94
C PRO A 83 -5.16 10.12 5.54
N VAL A 84 -4.33 9.08 5.74
CA VAL A 84 -3.03 9.20 6.44
C VAL A 84 -1.82 9.04 5.53
N ALA A 85 -1.97 8.40 4.36
CA ALA A 85 -0.98 8.38 3.27
C ALA A 85 -1.31 9.50 2.28
N THR A 86 -0.74 10.68 2.51
CA THR A 86 -1.17 11.94 1.92
C THR A 86 -0.44 12.30 0.63
N HIS A 87 0.76 11.79 0.40
CA HIS A 87 1.61 12.14 -0.74
C HIS A 87 2.34 10.94 -1.38
N THR A 88 2.09 9.74 -0.88
CA THR A 88 2.55 8.47 -1.45
C THR A 88 1.41 7.78 -2.20
N PRO A 89 1.64 7.24 -3.41
CA PRO A 89 0.60 6.49 -4.12
C PRO A 89 0.25 5.19 -3.40
N VAL A 90 -1.05 4.97 -3.18
CA VAL A 90 -1.60 3.75 -2.56
C VAL A 90 -2.33 2.91 -3.62
N LEU A 91 -1.97 1.63 -3.72
CA LEU A 91 -2.53 0.66 -4.64
C LEU A 91 -3.39 -0.36 -3.88
N ALA A 92 -4.55 -0.72 -4.43
CA ALA A 92 -5.38 -1.79 -3.89
C ALA A 92 -4.96 -3.15 -4.48
N GLY A 93 -4.80 -4.17 -3.64
CA GLY A 93 -4.68 -5.56 -4.08
C GLY A 93 -6.06 -6.14 -4.40
N VAL A 94 -6.23 -6.63 -5.62
CA VAL A 94 -7.48 -7.15 -6.21
C VAL A 94 -7.22 -8.53 -6.80
#